data_AF-A0A959HZ28-F1
#
_entry.id   AF-A0A959HZ28-F1
#
_cell.length_a   1.000
_cell.length_b   1.000
_cell.length_c   1.000
_cell.angle_alpha   90.00
_cell.angle_beta   90.00
_cell.angle_gamma   90.00
#
_symmetry.space_group_name_H-M   'P 1'
#
loop_
_entity.id
_entity.type
_entity.pdbx_description
1 polymer ?
#
loop_
_entity_poly.entity_id
_entity_poly.type
_entity_poly.pdbx_seq_one_letter_code
_entity_poly.pdbx_strand_id
1 'polypeptide(L)'
;PESAKYYQDRLFVNNGGAFVQAENALPDFIKSGSCIKAADFDRDGDLDLFIGGRVLPAFYPMPVSSYILRNDSQNGTVKFTDISAEAAPMLKDIGMVCDAIWTDYDNDGWADLLLTGEWMPLTLLKNRKGKLEQVQSPELAKATGLWNSLVAADFDLDGDMDYVAGNLGENSFFKASEAHPIGIYAADFDGNQSVDAIPTAWFPDRTGQMIEYPYYQRIDIEKQLTKIKGLFPRHKEFGVASIQEVLAKFPNAKPLALKAANLRSAYIENLGGGKFKISQLPLETQTAPVYGALAGDFNGDGNPDLLLSGNDFGGEVGMGRYDAFNGLLLTGDGAGHFIPVPMAKS
;
A
#
# COMPACT_ATOMS: atom_id res chain seq x y z
N PRO A 1 -0.93 7.56 21.18
CA PRO A 1 0.51 7.45 21.54
C PRO A 1 1.11 6.18 20.93
N GLU A 2 2.38 6.19 20.53
CA GLU A 2 3.06 5.05 19.88
C GLU A 2 2.96 3.74 20.67
N SER A 3 3.03 3.79 22.01
CA SER A 3 2.98 2.64 22.92
C SER A 3 1.57 2.32 23.46
N ALA A 4 0.52 2.82 22.82
CA ALA A 4 -0.84 2.59 23.30
C ALA A 4 -1.25 1.12 23.14
N LYS A 5 -1.72 0.50 24.23
CA LYS A 5 -2.20 -0.90 24.26
C LYS A 5 -3.29 -1.24 23.24
N TYR A 6 -3.95 -0.23 22.66
CA TYR A 6 -4.96 -0.40 21.61
C TYR A 6 -4.39 -0.90 20.28
N TYR A 7 -3.08 -0.80 20.05
CA TYR A 7 -2.42 -1.38 18.88
C TYR A 7 -2.12 -2.87 19.01
N GLN A 8 -2.40 -3.50 20.17
CA GLN A 8 -2.23 -4.94 20.30
C GLN A 8 -3.36 -5.66 19.57
N ASP A 9 -2.98 -6.51 18.62
CA ASP A 9 -3.90 -7.41 17.92
C ASP A 9 -4.58 -8.38 18.90
N ARG A 10 -5.82 -8.74 18.58
CA ARG A 10 -6.65 -9.64 19.38
C ARG A 10 -7.13 -10.80 18.54
N LEU A 11 -6.81 -12.01 18.97
CA LEU A 11 -7.30 -13.23 18.36
C LEU A 11 -8.53 -13.74 19.11
N PHE A 12 -9.60 -14.07 18.38
CA PHE A 12 -10.82 -14.65 18.95
C PHE A 12 -11.06 -16.04 18.34
N VAL A 13 -11.26 -17.03 19.21
CA VAL A 13 -11.54 -18.42 18.83
C VAL A 13 -13.04 -18.65 18.85
N ASN A 14 -13.57 -19.26 17.79
CA ASN A 14 -14.96 -19.68 17.73
C ASN A 14 -15.17 -20.94 18.58
N ASN A 15 -15.95 -20.82 19.63
CA ASN A 15 -16.38 -21.91 20.49
C ASN A 15 -17.90 -22.11 20.38
N GLY A 16 -18.33 -22.87 19.38
CA GLY A 16 -19.75 -23.20 19.18
C GLY A 16 -20.64 -22.00 18.85
N GLY A 17 -20.10 -21.00 18.15
CA GLY A 17 -20.79 -19.75 17.79
C GLY A 17 -20.49 -18.58 18.73
N ALA A 18 -19.83 -18.81 19.87
CA ALA A 18 -19.33 -17.75 20.74
C ALA A 18 -17.83 -17.48 20.48
N PHE A 19 -17.47 -16.23 20.23
CA PHE A 19 -16.08 -15.82 20.02
C PHE A 19 -15.43 -15.45 21.35
N VAL A 20 -14.41 -16.20 21.76
CA VAL A 20 -13.67 -15.98 23.01
C VAL A 20 -12.26 -15.54 22.68
N GLN A 21 -11.79 -14.46 23.30
CA GLN A 21 -10.44 -13.98 23.09
C GLN A 21 -9.41 -15.00 23.58
N ALA A 22 -8.44 -15.36 22.74
CA ALA A 22 -7.30 -16.18 23.14
C ALA A 22 -6.21 -15.29 23.74
N GLU A 23 -6.23 -15.15 25.07
CA GLU A 23 -5.23 -14.36 25.78
C GLU A 23 -3.82 -14.97 25.63
N ASN A 24 -2.82 -14.11 25.42
CA ASN A 24 -1.39 -14.48 25.27
C ASN A 24 -1.06 -15.41 24.09
N ALA A 25 -2.02 -15.60 23.17
CA ALA A 25 -1.82 -16.39 21.95
C ALA A 25 -0.86 -15.71 20.98
N LEU A 26 -0.96 -14.39 20.84
CA LEU A 26 -0.09 -13.59 19.99
C LEU A 26 1.10 -13.03 20.79
N PRO A 27 2.25 -12.76 20.15
CA PRO A 27 3.29 -11.95 20.75
C PRO A 27 2.83 -10.51 21.01
N ASP A 28 3.53 -9.81 21.90
CA ASP A 28 3.24 -8.42 22.23
C ASP A 28 3.80 -7.48 21.15
N PHE A 29 2.94 -7.09 20.21
CA PHE A 29 3.28 -6.13 19.16
C PHE A 29 2.38 -4.91 19.26
N ILE A 30 2.97 -3.78 19.63
CA ILE A 30 2.27 -2.50 19.74
C ILE A 30 2.67 -1.64 18.54
N LYS A 31 2.18 -2.02 17.36
CA LYS A 31 2.44 -1.33 16.09
C LYS A 31 1.14 -1.18 15.31
N SER A 32 1.04 -0.15 14.47
CA SER A 32 -0.14 0.00 13.62
C SER A 32 -0.09 -1.03 12.49
N GLY A 33 -0.97 -2.02 12.53
CA GLY A 33 -1.21 -2.95 11.43
C GLY A 33 -2.20 -2.39 10.40
N SER A 34 -2.25 -3.01 9.22
CA SER A 34 -3.25 -2.74 8.15
C SER A 34 -4.06 -3.97 7.77
N CYS A 35 -3.39 -5.11 7.62
CA CYS A 35 -3.99 -6.34 7.14
C CYS A 35 -3.38 -7.55 7.87
N ILE A 36 -4.17 -8.62 7.96
CA ILE A 36 -3.77 -9.94 8.46
C ILE A 36 -4.17 -10.95 7.39
N LYS A 37 -3.22 -11.79 6.96
CA LYS A 37 -3.44 -12.80 5.91
C LYS A 37 -2.96 -14.16 6.40
N ALA A 38 -3.82 -15.16 6.35
CA ALA A 38 -3.52 -16.51 6.81
C ALA A 38 -3.17 -17.44 5.64
N ALA A 39 -2.12 -18.26 5.79
CA ALA A 39 -1.76 -19.32 4.86
C ALA A 39 -0.88 -20.37 5.56
N ASP A 40 -0.94 -21.62 5.10
CA ASP A 40 0.01 -22.67 5.45
C ASP A 40 1.29 -22.46 4.61
N PHE A 41 2.13 -21.48 5.00
CA PHE A 41 3.27 -21.07 4.18
C PHE A 41 4.48 -21.99 4.39
N ASP A 42 4.57 -22.72 5.49
CA ASP A 42 5.65 -23.69 5.72
C ASP A 42 5.26 -25.15 5.42
N ARG A 43 3.98 -25.40 5.07
CA ARG A 43 3.39 -26.69 4.69
C ARG A 43 3.38 -27.72 5.81
N ASP A 44 3.20 -27.28 7.05
CA ASP A 44 3.04 -28.18 8.20
C ASP A 44 1.57 -28.61 8.44
N GLY A 45 0.64 -28.03 7.69
CA GLY A 45 -0.78 -28.38 7.68
C GLY A 45 -1.64 -27.50 8.58
N ASP A 46 -1.09 -26.44 9.16
CA ASP A 46 -1.85 -25.43 9.88
C ASP A 46 -1.69 -24.02 9.27
N LEU A 47 -2.47 -23.04 9.74
CA LEU A 47 -2.45 -21.69 9.16
C LEU A 47 -1.58 -20.75 9.99
N ASP A 48 -0.52 -20.26 9.35
CA ASP A 48 0.31 -19.17 9.84
C ASP A 48 -0.28 -17.80 9.47
N LEU A 49 0.28 -16.73 10.03
CA LEU A 49 -0.19 -15.37 9.80
C LEU A 49 0.91 -14.45 9.27
N PHE A 50 0.60 -13.73 8.20
CA PHE A 50 1.28 -12.48 7.87
C PHE A 50 0.53 -11.29 8.49
N ILE A 51 1.26 -10.39 9.13
CA ILE A 51 0.75 -9.12 9.68
C ILE A 51 1.42 -7.96 8.94
N GLY A 52 0.62 -7.18 8.19
CA GLY A 52 1.09 -6.02 7.44
C GLY A 52 1.26 -4.80 8.33
N GLY A 53 2.50 -4.30 8.45
CA GLY A 53 2.82 -3.08 9.18
C GLY A 53 2.48 -1.82 8.36
N ARG A 54 1.68 -0.91 8.93
CA ARG A 54 1.16 0.27 8.22
C ARG A 54 1.97 1.52 8.41
N VAL A 55 2.09 2.03 9.63
CA VAL A 55 2.73 3.32 9.92
C VAL A 55 3.10 3.41 11.39
N LEU A 56 4.18 4.13 11.70
CA LEU A 56 4.51 4.47 13.07
C LEU A 56 3.50 5.50 13.60
N PRO A 57 2.70 5.18 14.64
CA PRO A 57 1.61 6.06 15.07
C PRO A 57 2.07 7.49 15.42
N ALA A 58 1.40 8.49 14.85
CA ALA A 58 1.72 9.93 14.98
C ALA A 58 3.02 10.38 14.29
N PHE A 59 3.67 9.52 13.50
CA PHE A 59 4.90 9.81 12.78
C PHE A 59 4.78 9.48 11.29
N TYR A 60 3.64 9.73 10.65
CA TYR A 60 3.50 9.52 9.20
C TYR A 60 4.57 10.31 8.44
N PRO A 61 5.23 9.74 7.41
CA PRO A 61 5.06 8.43 6.79
C PRO A 61 6.11 7.39 7.26
N MET A 62 6.58 7.46 8.51
CA MET A 62 7.58 6.53 9.02
C MET A 62 7.01 5.10 9.03
N PRO A 63 7.67 4.13 8.39
CA PRO A 63 7.18 2.76 8.30
C PRO A 63 7.33 2.03 9.63
N VAL A 64 6.66 0.88 9.73
CA VAL A 64 6.90 -0.12 10.78
C VAL A 64 7.15 -1.47 10.11
N SER A 65 7.74 -2.40 10.85
CA SER A 65 7.98 -3.76 10.35
C SER A 65 6.66 -4.52 10.15
N SER A 66 6.66 -5.41 9.16
CA SER A 66 5.63 -6.45 9.00
C SER A 66 6.14 -7.78 9.59
N TYR A 67 5.23 -8.72 9.84
CA TYR A 67 5.55 -9.94 10.59
C TYR A 67 5.05 -11.22 9.94
N ILE A 68 5.80 -12.30 10.11
CA ILE A 68 5.36 -13.68 9.90
C ILE A 68 5.28 -14.36 11.26
N LEU A 69 4.09 -14.83 11.61
CA LEU A 69 3.81 -15.54 12.85
C LEU A 69 3.54 -16.99 12.51
N ARG A 70 4.44 -17.88 12.94
CA ARG A 70 4.21 -19.32 12.86
C ARG A 70 3.17 -19.72 13.89
N ASN A 71 2.24 -20.55 13.51
CA ASN A 71 1.32 -21.18 14.42
C ASN A 71 2.03 -22.35 15.14
N ASP A 72 2.08 -22.27 16.46
CA ASP A 72 2.65 -23.29 17.34
C ASP A 72 1.56 -23.88 18.26
N SER A 73 0.31 -23.86 17.81
CA SER A 73 -0.83 -24.29 18.60
C SER A 73 -0.75 -25.78 18.92
N GLN A 74 -0.88 -26.15 20.20
CA GLN A 74 -0.81 -27.53 20.64
C GLN A 74 -1.95 -27.86 21.60
N ASN A 75 -2.52 -29.07 21.46
CA ASN A 75 -3.55 -29.60 22.36
C ASN A 75 -4.73 -28.62 22.58
N GLY A 76 -5.15 -27.92 21.52
CA GLY A 76 -6.23 -26.92 21.56
C GLY A 76 -5.87 -25.59 22.21
N THR A 77 -4.62 -25.39 22.63
CA THR A 77 -4.13 -24.09 23.11
C THR A 77 -3.54 -23.33 21.94
N VAL A 78 -4.15 -22.19 21.58
CA VAL A 78 -3.70 -21.37 20.45
C VAL A 78 -2.43 -20.61 20.84
N LYS A 79 -1.38 -20.72 20.02
CA LYS A 79 -0.12 -20.00 20.20
C LYS A 79 0.50 -19.64 18.86
N PHE A 80 0.96 -18.40 18.74
CA PHE A 80 1.72 -17.92 17.59
C PHE A 80 3.08 -17.39 18.06
N THR A 81 4.10 -17.63 17.23
CA THR A 81 5.49 -17.22 17.47
C THR A 81 6.00 -16.37 16.32
N ASP A 82 6.63 -15.24 16.66
CA ASP A 82 7.32 -14.40 15.67
C ASP A 82 8.54 -15.13 15.10
N ILE A 83 8.53 -15.40 13.80
CA ILE A 83 9.67 -15.98 13.09
C ILE A 83 10.17 -15.06 11.97
N SER A 84 9.75 -13.79 11.97
CA SER A 84 10.01 -12.84 10.88
C SER A 84 11.50 -12.68 10.57
N ALA A 85 12.35 -12.63 11.59
CA ALA A 85 13.80 -12.49 11.40
C ALA A 85 14.44 -13.70 10.69
N GLU A 86 13.86 -14.89 10.84
CA GLU A 86 14.37 -16.14 10.29
C GLU A 86 13.76 -16.46 8.92
N ALA A 87 12.46 -16.24 8.78
CA ALA A 87 11.69 -16.57 7.59
C ALA A 87 11.67 -15.43 6.57
N ALA A 88 11.66 -14.17 6.99
CA ALA A 88 11.44 -13.03 6.10
C ALA A 88 12.13 -11.74 6.60
N PRO A 89 13.47 -11.71 6.72
CA PRO A 89 14.19 -10.58 7.32
C PRO A 89 13.99 -9.24 6.58
N MET A 90 13.60 -9.28 5.30
CA MET A 90 13.27 -8.10 4.50
C MET A 90 11.97 -7.40 4.92
N LEU A 91 11.11 -8.03 5.72
CA LEU A 91 9.88 -7.40 6.24
C LEU A 91 10.17 -6.30 7.27
N LYS A 92 11.40 -6.24 7.79
CA LYS A 92 11.82 -5.18 8.69
C LYS A 92 11.80 -3.84 7.97
N ASP A 93 10.93 -2.95 8.44
CA ASP A 93 10.72 -1.59 7.93
C ASP A 93 10.47 -1.55 6.41
N ILE A 94 9.82 -2.60 5.86
CA ILE A 94 9.62 -2.80 4.42
C ILE A 94 8.81 -1.70 3.74
N GLY A 95 8.01 -0.96 4.52
CA GLY A 95 7.24 0.17 4.04
C GLY A 95 5.93 0.33 4.79
N MET A 96 4.96 0.99 4.16
CA MET A 96 3.62 1.22 4.69
C MET A 96 2.59 0.32 4.01
N VAL A 97 2.63 -0.97 4.36
CA VAL A 97 1.80 -2.01 3.76
C VAL A 97 0.32 -1.68 3.95
N CYS A 98 -0.46 -1.72 2.88
CA CYS A 98 -1.92 -1.54 2.90
C CYS A 98 -2.65 -2.85 2.68
N ASP A 99 -2.13 -3.72 1.82
CA ASP A 99 -2.70 -5.04 1.59
C ASP A 99 -1.63 -6.07 1.19
N ALA A 100 -2.00 -7.34 1.31
CA ALA A 100 -1.18 -8.48 0.97
C ALA A 100 -2.04 -9.65 0.48
N ILE A 101 -1.48 -10.51 -0.36
CA ILE A 101 -2.13 -11.75 -0.79
C ILE A 101 -1.12 -12.89 -0.84
N TRP A 102 -1.52 -14.03 -0.28
CA TRP A 102 -0.83 -15.29 -0.45
C TRP A 102 -1.28 -15.92 -1.77
N THR A 103 -0.34 -16.31 -2.62
CA THR A 103 -0.56 -16.81 -3.99
C THR A 103 0.55 -17.78 -4.36
N ASP A 104 0.34 -18.65 -5.35
CA ASP A 104 1.39 -19.49 -5.92
C ASP A 104 1.74 -18.92 -7.30
N TYR A 105 2.59 -17.88 -7.34
CA TYR A 105 2.78 -17.11 -8.58
C TYR A 105 3.57 -17.87 -9.63
N ASP A 106 4.35 -18.89 -9.23
CA ASP A 106 5.13 -19.71 -10.16
C ASP A 106 4.77 -21.19 -10.17
N ASN A 107 3.58 -21.52 -9.68
CA ASN A 107 2.98 -22.86 -9.74
C ASN A 107 3.87 -23.96 -9.15
N ASP A 108 4.62 -23.65 -8.09
CA ASP A 108 5.46 -24.62 -7.36
C ASP A 108 4.78 -25.19 -6.10
N GLY A 109 3.55 -24.74 -5.85
CA GLY A 109 2.65 -25.10 -4.77
C GLY A 109 2.93 -24.39 -3.45
N TRP A 110 3.98 -23.57 -3.35
CA TRP A 110 4.30 -22.84 -2.13
C TRP A 110 3.55 -21.52 -2.11
N ALA A 111 3.04 -21.12 -0.94
CA ALA A 111 2.39 -19.83 -0.80
C ALA A 111 3.45 -18.72 -0.80
N ASP A 112 3.54 -17.99 -1.90
CA ASP A 112 4.27 -16.75 -2.08
C ASP A 112 3.45 -15.55 -1.62
N LEU A 113 4.09 -14.42 -1.34
CA LEU A 113 3.45 -13.25 -0.77
C LEU A 113 3.64 -12.03 -1.66
N LEU A 114 2.55 -11.47 -2.20
CA LEU A 114 2.56 -10.18 -2.88
C LEU A 114 2.06 -9.09 -1.93
N LEU A 115 2.81 -7.99 -1.84
CA LEU A 115 2.56 -6.86 -0.95
C LEU A 115 2.32 -5.57 -1.74
N THR A 116 1.40 -4.76 -1.24
CA THR A 116 1.16 -3.38 -1.69
C THR A 116 1.13 -2.41 -0.52
N GLY A 117 1.42 -1.14 -0.78
CA GLY A 117 1.32 -0.10 0.23
C GLY A 117 1.54 1.31 -0.30
N GLU A 118 1.41 2.27 0.61
CA GLU A 118 1.64 3.68 0.30
C GLU A 118 3.12 3.98 0.14
N TRP A 119 3.44 4.66 -0.97
CA TRP A 119 4.80 5.00 -1.39
C TRP A 119 5.72 3.78 -1.57
N MET A 120 5.13 2.62 -1.78
CA MET A 120 5.84 1.36 -1.98
C MET A 120 5.76 0.93 -3.44
N PRO A 121 6.77 0.20 -3.94
CA PRO A 121 6.60 -0.61 -5.14
C PRO A 121 5.67 -1.79 -4.86
N LEU A 122 5.14 -2.40 -5.93
CA LEU A 122 4.60 -3.76 -5.85
C LEU A 122 5.74 -4.70 -5.44
N THR A 123 5.56 -5.50 -4.40
CA THR A 123 6.66 -6.31 -3.83
C THR A 123 6.26 -7.77 -3.71
N LEU A 124 6.86 -8.62 -4.54
CA LEU A 124 6.64 -10.07 -4.53
C LEU A 124 7.75 -10.77 -3.75
N LEU A 125 7.35 -11.63 -2.81
CA LEU A 125 8.25 -12.46 -2.02
C LEU A 125 7.96 -13.94 -2.34
N LYS A 126 8.95 -14.60 -2.95
CA LYS A 126 8.88 -16.03 -3.23
C LYS A 126 9.17 -16.83 -1.97
N ASN A 127 8.37 -17.85 -1.73
CA ASN A 127 8.57 -18.84 -0.70
C ASN A 127 9.52 -19.95 -1.16
N ARG A 128 10.63 -20.08 -0.44
CA ARG A 128 11.66 -21.09 -0.58
C ARG A 128 11.62 -22.03 0.63
N LYS A 129 10.53 -22.79 0.73
CA LYS A 129 10.31 -23.80 1.79
C LYS A 129 10.27 -23.20 3.20
N GLY A 130 9.32 -22.30 3.45
CA GLY A 130 9.16 -21.59 4.72
C GLY A 130 10.08 -20.38 4.88
N LYS A 131 10.72 -19.92 3.79
CA LYS A 131 11.57 -18.72 3.78
C LYS A 131 11.18 -17.82 2.62
N LEU A 132 10.79 -16.59 2.91
CA LEU A 132 10.44 -15.60 1.92
C LEU A 132 11.68 -14.88 1.41
N GLU A 133 11.81 -14.79 0.08
CA GLU A 133 12.89 -14.09 -0.61
C GLU A 133 12.28 -13.14 -1.64
N GLN A 134 12.72 -11.89 -1.67
CA GLN A 134 12.17 -10.92 -2.62
C GLN A 134 12.55 -11.27 -4.06
N VAL A 135 11.54 -11.36 -4.93
CA VAL A 135 11.71 -11.54 -6.36
C VAL A 135 12.19 -10.23 -6.99
N GLN A 136 13.25 -10.33 -7.79
CA GLN A 136 13.81 -9.19 -8.51
C GLN A 136 13.06 -8.99 -9.84
N SER A 137 11.98 -8.20 -9.80
CA SER A 137 11.23 -7.79 -10.99
C SER A 137 11.39 -6.28 -11.23
N PRO A 138 12.06 -5.85 -12.31
CA PRO A 138 12.20 -4.44 -12.64
C PRO A 138 10.85 -3.73 -12.83
N GLU A 139 9.86 -4.43 -13.39
CA GLU A 139 8.53 -3.89 -13.65
C GLU A 139 7.78 -3.62 -12.33
N LEU A 140 7.77 -4.58 -11.41
CA LEU A 140 7.15 -4.39 -10.08
C LEU A 140 7.91 -3.33 -9.26
N ALA A 141 9.25 -3.33 -9.31
CA ALA A 141 10.09 -2.39 -8.56
C ALA A 141 9.91 -0.92 -9.00
N LYS A 142 9.60 -0.67 -10.27
CA LYS A 142 9.30 0.68 -10.78
C LYS A 142 7.89 1.15 -10.47
N ALA A 143 6.96 0.22 -10.24
CA ALA A 143 5.56 0.48 -9.96
C ALA A 143 5.32 1.01 -8.54
N THR A 144 5.98 2.12 -8.18
CA THR A 144 5.77 2.82 -6.92
C THR A 144 4.46 3.58 -6.96
N GLY A 145 3.62 3.41 -5.93
CA GLY A 145 2.29 4.00 -5.91
C GLY A 145 1.76 4.29 -4.52
N LEU A 146 0.50 4.73 -4.48
CA LEU A 146 -0.29 4.82 -3.27
C LEU A 146 -1.28 3.63 -3.27
N TRP A 147 -0.72 2.43 -3.31
CA TRP A 147 -1.45 1.19 -3.49
C TRP A 147 -2.24 0.84 -2.23
N ASN A 148 -3.45 0.31 -2.44
CA ASN A 148 -4.47 0.17 -1.40
C ASN A 148 -4.99 -1.25 -1.25
N SER A 149 -5.10 -2.02 -2.34
CA SER A 149 -5.72 -3.35 -2.34
C SER A 149 -5.13 -4.26 -3.40
N LEU A 150 -5.25 -5.57 -3.18
CA LEU A 150 -4.85 -6.63 -4.10
C LEU A 150 -5.97 -7.66 -4.29
N VAL A 151 -6.08 -8.19 -5.50
CA VAL A 151 -6.84 -9.41 -5.79
C VAL A 151 -6.09 -10.23 -6.84
N ALA A 152 -6.20 -11.56 -6.76
CA ALA A 152 -5.57 -12.49 -7.69
C ALA A 152 -6.64 -13.36 -8.38
N ALA A 153 -6.42 -13.64 -9.65
CA ALA A 153 -7.13 -14.63 -10.45
C ALA A 153 -6.31 -14.91 -11.72
N ASP A 154 -6.60 -16.00 -12.43
CA ASP A 154 -6.07 -16.29 -13.77
C ASP A 154 -6.91 -15.49 -14.80
N PHE A 155 -6.62 -14.19 -14.96
CA PHE A 155 -7.50 -13.26 -15.69
C PHE A 155 -7.41 -13.41 -17.22
N ASP A 156 -6.34 -14.02 -17.73
CA ASP A 156 -6.15 -14.33 -19.15
C ASP A 156 -6.23 -15.84 -19.48
N LEU A 157 -6.57 -16.66 -18.48
CA LEU A 157 -6.82 -18.10 -18.61
C LEU A 157 -5.61 -18.89 -19.14
N ASP A 158 -4.40 -18.42 -18.85
CA ASP A 158 -3.15 -19.05 -19.29
C ASP A 158 -2.61 -20.10 -18.29
N GLY A 159 -3.22 -20.16 -17.10
CA GLY A 159 -2.92 -21.13 -16.05
C GLY A 159 -1.86 -20.66 -15.04
N ASP A 160 -1.37 -19.43 -15.16
CA ASP A 160 -0.64 -18.76 -14.09
C ASP A 160 -1.51 -17.70 -13.39
N MET A 161 -1.00 -17.18 -12.27
CA MET A 161 -1.78 -16.31 -11.40
C MET A 161 -1.42 -14.85 -11.62
N ASP A 162 -2.40 -14.09 -12.09
CA ASP A 162 -2.35 -12.65 -12.29
C ASP A 162 -2.87 -11.86 -11.10
N TYR A 163 -2.70 -10.54 -11.15
CA TYR A 163 -3.13 -9.65 -10.08
C TYR A 163 -3.79 -8.37 -10.58
N VAL A 164 -4.68 -7.83 -9.75
CA VAL A 164 -5.15 -6.46 -9.86
C VAL A 164 -4.80 -5.72 -8.57
N ALA A 165 -4.19 -4.54 -8.73
CA ALA A 165 -3.82 -3.66 -7.64
C ALA A 165 -4.64 -2.36 -7.70
N GLY A 166 -5.39 -2.09 -6.63
CA GLY A 166 -6.11 -0.83 -6.44
C GLY A 166 -5.17 0.28 -5.95
N ASN A 167 -5.33 1.49 -6.46
CA ASN A 167 -4.48 2.66 -6.16
C ASN A 167 -5.34 3.89 -5.83
N LEU A 168 -4.74 5.08 -5.66
CA LEU A 168 -5.44 6.35 -5.39
C LEU A 168 -6.37 6.78 -6.54
N GLY A 169 -6.02 6.46 -7.78
CA GLY A 169 -6.71 6.91 -8.97
C GLY A 169 -6.24 8.28 -9.48
N GLU A 170 -6.58 8.57 -10.73
CA GLU A 170 -6.18 9.80 -11.42
C GLU A 170 -7.12 10.97 -11.20
N ASN A 171 -8.34 10.72 -10.73
CA ASN A 171 -9.23 11.77 -10.26
C ASN A 171 -8.83 12.25 -8.86
N SER A 172 -7.53 12.47 -8.71
CA SER A 172 -6.89 13.10 -7.58
C SER A 172 -6.24 14.40 -8.05
N PHE A 173 -6.01 15.30 -7.08
CA PHE A 173 -5.28 16.54 -7.36
C PHE A 173 -3.85 16.23 -7.87
N PHE A 174 -3.27 15.15 -7.35
CA PHE A 174 -1.94 14.70 -7.69
C PHE A 174 -1.87 14.10 -9.10
N LYS A 175 -0.80 14.42 -9.83
CA LYS A 175 -0.43 13.79 -11.10
C LYS A 175 0.97 13.22 -10.94
N ALA A 176 1.09 11.91 -11.12
CA ALA A 176 2.36 11.21 -11.02
C ALA A 176 2.73 10.57 -12.36
N SER A 177 4.04 10.50 -12.60
CA SER A 177 4.63 9.73 -13.69
C SER A 177 6.05 9.32 -13.28
N GLU A 178 6.69 8.44 -14.03
CA GLU A 178 8.11 8.11 -13.79
C GLU A 178 9.02 9.34 -13.86
N ALA A 179 8.75 10.27 -14.80
CA ALA A 179 9.53 11.50 -14.95
C ALA A 179 9.26 12.52 -13.84
N HIS A 180 8.02 12.54 -13.33
CA HIS A 180 7.55 13.50 -12.33
C HIS A 180 6.74 12.77 -11.26
N PRO A 181 7.39 12.00 -10.37
CA PRO A 181 6.69 11.29 -9.31
C PRO A 181 6.27 12.29 -8.23
N ILE A 182 5.09 12.06 -7.63
CA ILE A 182 4.78 12.76 -6.38
C ILE A 182 5.67 12.23 -5.26
N GLY A 183 5.85 13.01 -4.21
CA GLY A 183 6.74 12.64 -3.12
C GLY A 183 6.27 13.06 -1.76
N ILE A 184 7.01 12.60 -0.76
CA ILE A 184 6.91 13.08 0.61
C ILE A 184 8.29 13.06 1.26
N TYR A 185 8.61 14.16 1.94
CA TYR A 185 9.84 14.31 2.71
C TYR A 185 9.48 14.43 4.19
N ALA A 186 10.10 13.61 5.03
CA ALA A 186 9.75 13.56 6.44
C ALA A 186 10.97 13.49 7.35
N ALA A 187 11.03 14.40 8.32
CA ALA A 187 12.06 14.46 9.36
C ALA A 187 11.55 15.26 10.55
N ASP A 188 12.27 15.20 11.67
CA ASP A 188 12.21 16.24 12.68
C ASP A 188 13.08 17.43 12.21
N PHE A 189 12.48 18.36 11.44
CA PHE A 189 13.25 19.43 10.81
C PHE A 189 13.62 20.54 11.80
N ASP A 190 12.82 20.75 12.84
CA ASP A 190 13.05 21.81 13.82
C ASP A 190 13.63 21.34 15.16
N GLY A 191 13.76 20.04 15.40
CA GLY A 191 14.36 19.43 16.57
C GLY A 191 13.39 19.27 17.75
N ASN A 192 12.08 19.20 17.49
CA ASN A 192 11.04 19.13 18.51
C ASN A 192 10.55 17.70 18.82
N GLN A 193 11.17 16.67 18.22
CA GLN A 193 10.83 15.24 18.32
C GLN A 193 9.51 14.84 17.65
N SER A 194 8.86 15.73 16.92
CA SER A 194 7.78 15.42 15.99
C SER A 194 8.35 15.18 14.59
N VAL A 195 7.63 14.42 13.76
CA VAL A 195 7.97 14.27 12.35
C VAL A 195 7.12 15.23 11.56
N ASP A 196 7.75 16.18 10.87
CA ASP A 196 7.08 17.02 9.88
C ASP A 196 7.12 16.33 8.53
N ALA A 197 5.95 16.14 7.94
CA ALA A 197 5.79 15.51 6.64
C ALA A 197 5.43 16.57 5.59
N ILE A 198 6.23 16.65 4.53
CA ILE A 198 6.06 17.62 3.45
C ILE A 198 5.76 16.84 2.17
N PRO A 199 4.48 16.61 1.82
CA PRO A 199 4.09 16.09 0.52
C PRO A 199 4.50 17.05 -0.58
N THR A 200 4.84 16.53 -1.75
CA THR A 200 5.34 17.29 -2.89
C THR A 200 4.69 16.81 -4.18
N ALA A 201 4.57 17.76 -5.11
CA ALA A 201 4.11 17.50 -6.47
C ALA A 201 4.86 18.39 -7.45
N TRP A 202 4.81 18.02 -8.73
CA TRP A 202 5.47 18.75 -9.79
C TRP A 202 4.50 19.73 -10.45
N PHE A 203 4.94 20.98 -10.57
CA PHE A 203 4.21 22.03 -11.28
C PHE A 203 5.14 22.77 -12.25
N PRO A 204 4.61 23.29 -13.37
CA PRO A 204 5.39 24.15 -14.24
C PRO A 204 5.70 25.48 -13.53
N ASP A 205 6.95 25.91 -13.62
CA ASP A 205 7.35 27.26 -13.25
C ASP A 205 6.91 28.28 -14.31
N ARG A 206 7.36 29.54 -14.19
CA ARG A 206 7.00 30.61 -15.15
C ARG A 206 7.56 30.39 -16.56
N THR A 207 8.57 29.54 -16.70
CA THR A 207 9.18 29.19 -17.99
C THR A 207 8.56 27.92 -18.59
N GLY A 208 7.68 27.25 -17.85
CA GLY A 208 7.09 25.96 -18.21
C GLY A 208 7.94 24.76 -17.80
N GLN A 209 9.05 24.96 -17.07
CA GLN A 209 9.86 23.88 -16.55
C GLN A 209 9.15 23.24 -15.37
N MET A 210 8.99 21.91 -15.40
CA MET A 210 8.45 21.17 -14.26
C MET A 210 9.44 21.20 -13.10
N ILE A 211 8.99 21.71 -11.95
CA ILE A 211 9.76 21.78 -10.71
C ILE A 211 8.95 21.12 -9.59
N GLU A 212 9.63 20.38 -8.73
CA GLU A 212 9.02 19.79 -7.55
C GLU A 212 8.86 20.83 -6.43
N TYR A 213 7.63 21.04 -6.00
CA TYR A 213 7.26 21.99 -4.96
C TYR A 213 6.62 21.27 -3.77
N PRO A 214 6.73 21.84 -2.55
CA PRO A 214 5.82 21.50 -1.46
C PRO A 214 4.38 21.64 -1.94
N TYR A 215 3.57 20.60 -1.71
CA TYR A 215 2.17 20.63 -2.07
C TYR A 215 1.39 21.60 -1.17
N TYR A 216 1.60 21.47 0.15
CA TYR A 216 0.92 22.30 1.12
C TYR A 216 1.38 23.76 1.06
N GLN A 217 0.43 24.67 1.27
CA GLN A 217 0.74 26.09 1.30
C GLN A 217 1.51 26.43 2.58
N ARG A 218 2.14 27.62 2.58
CA ARG A 218 2.94 28.10 3.73
C ARG A 218 2.20 27.95 5.07
N ILE A 219 0.92 28.34 5.10
CA ILE A 219 0.11 28.30 6.34
C ILE A 219 -0.19 26.88 6.83
N ASP A 220 -0.26 25.91 5.92
CA ASP A 220 -0.53 24.52 6.27
C ASP A 220 0.73 23.86 6.83
N ILE A 221 1.88 24.11 6.21
CA ILE A 221 3.17 23.61 6.73
C ILE A 221 3.51 24.28 8.05
N GLU A 222 3.19 25.57 8.24
CA GLU A 222 3.38 26.28 9.52
C GLU A 222 2.67 25.60 10.71
N LYS A 223 1.58 24.83 10.49
CA LYS A 223 0.87 24.11 11.54
C LYS A 223 1.70 22.97 12.15
N GLN A 224 2.60 22.37 11.37
CA GLN A 224 3.52 21.33 11.81
C GLN A 224 4.93 21.89 12.08
N LEU A 225 5.47 22.67 11.13
CA LEU A 225 6.84 23.17 11.13
C LEU A 225 6.87 24.70 11.29
N THR A 226 6.81 25.16 12.54
CA THR A 226 6.67 26.59 12.88
C THR A 226 7.82 27.47 12.35
N LYS A 227 9.03 26.91 12.19
CA LYS A 227 10.22 27.62 11.67
C LYS A 227 10.02 28.17 10.25
N ILE A 228 9.11 27.61 9.45
CA ILE A 228 8.82 28.05 8.08
C ILE A 228 8.45 29.53 8.03
N LYS A 229 7.72 30.04 9.02
CA LYS A 229 7.31 31.45 9.09
C LYS A 229 8.50 32.42 9.08
N GLY A 230 9.58 32.05 9.78
CA GLY A 230 10.81 32.86 9.85
C GLY A 230 11.70 32.68 8.62
N LEU A 231 11.73 31.47 8.05
CA LEU A 231 12.55 31.14 6.88
C LEU A 231 11.98 31.71 5.57
N PHE A 232 10.65 31.78 5.46
CA PHE A 232 9.93 32.34 4.31
C PHE A 232 8.90 33.36 4.79
N PRO A 233 9.29 34.60 5.13
CA PRO A 233 8.37 35.59 5.71
C PRO A 233 7.14 35.93 4.86
N ARG A 234 7.20 35.76 3.53
CA ARG A 234 6.09 36.09 2.61
C ARG A 234 5.59 34.85 1.87
N HIS A 235 4.27 34.72 1.70
CA HIS A 235 3.63 33.66 0.90
C HIS A 235 4.20 33.56 -0.52
N LYS A 236 4.50 34.70 -1.14
CA LYS A 236 5.10 34.76 -2.49
C LYS A 236 6.49 34.12 -2.56
N GLU A 237 7.28 34.18 -1.48
CA GLU A 237 8.61 33.58 -1.43
C GLU A 237 8.50 32.07 -1.29
N PHE A 238 7.61 31.60 -0.40
CA PHE A 238 7.36 30.17 -0.23
C PHE A 238 6.76 29.53 -1.49
N GLY A 239 5.77 30.18 -2.12
CA GLY A 239 5.05 29.64 -3.27
C GLY A 239 5.87 29.50 -4.56
N VAL A 240 7.13 29.95 -4.58
CA VAL A 240 8.06 29.73 -5.70
C VAL A 240 9.30 28.95 -5.28
N ALA A 241 9.40 28.55 -4.01
CA ALA A 241 10.53 27.78 -3.50
C ALA A 241 10.34 26.30 -3.82
N SER A 242 11.25 25.74 -4.62
CA SER A 242 11.33 24.30 -4.85
C SER A 242 11.52 23.55 -3.54
N ILE A 243 11.18 22.25 -3.52
CA ILE A 243 11.43 21.43 -2.33
C ILE A 243 12.91 21.43 -1.93
N GLN A 244 13.84 21.45 -2.90
CA GLN A 244 15.27 21.47 -2.62
C GLN A 244 15.69 22.75 -1.90
N GLU A 245 15.14 23.90 -2.28
CA GLU A 245 15.39 25.18 -1.59
C GLU A 245 14.80 25.20 -0.18
N VAL A 246 13.66 24.56 0.04
CA VAL A 246 13.06 24.40 1.37
C VAL A 246 13.92 23.49 2.25
N LEU A 247 14.30 22.31 1.76
CA LEU A 247 15.14 21.35 2.50
C LEU A 247 16.53 21.91 2.81
N ALA A 248 17.10 22.74 1.92
CA ALA A 248 18.38 23.41 2.16
C ALA A 248 18.36 24.37 3.37
N LYS A 249 17.18 24.77 3.87
CA LYS A 249 17.05 25.53 5.12
C LYS A 249 17.23 24.68 6.37
N PHE A 250 17.27 23.36 6.24
CA PHE A 250 17.41 22.39 7.32
C PHE A 250 18.59 21.43 7.06
N PRO A 251 19.84 21.94 7.00
CA PRO A 251 20.99 21.16 6.53
C PRO A 251 21.38 19.96 7.43
N ASN A 252 20.88 19.93 8.67
CA ASN A 252 21.14 18.84 9.60
C ASN A 252 20.07 17.73 9.53
N ALA A 253 18.95 17.99 8.86
CA ALA A 253 17.90 16.99 8.69
C ALA A 253 18.33 15.94 7.67
N LYS A 254 18.00 14.68 7.95
CA LYS A 254 18.17 13.55 7.02
C LYS A 254 16.79 12.98 6.74
N PRO A 255 16.00 13.61 5.85
CA PRO A 255 14.63 13.22 5.68
C PRO A 255 14.52 11.84 5.03
N LEU A 256 13.55 11.07 5.51
CA LEU A 256 12.94 10.01 4.72
C LEU A 256 12.36 10.65 3.47
N ALA A 257 12.71 10.13 2.30
CA ALA A 257 12.20 10.60 1.02
C ALA A 257 11.53 9.43 0.31
N LEU A 258 10.22 9.50 0.16
CA LEU A 258 9.43 8.50 -0.55
C LEU A 258 8.83 9.10 -1.81
N LYS A 259 8.61 8.26 -2.83
CA LYS A 259 8.11 8.68 -4.14
C LYS A 259 7.07 7.69 -4.63
N ALA A 260 6.05 8.20 -5.33
CA ALA A 260 5.08 7.41 -6.06
C ALA A 260 5.03 7.90 -7.50
N ALA A 261 5.36 7.02 -8.44
CA ALA A 261 5.38 7.29 -9.87
C ALA A 261 4.06 6.93 -10.56
N ASN A 262 3.21 6.12 -9.91
CA ASN A 262 1.96 5.63 -10.47
C ASN A 262 0.81 5.78 -9.46
N LEU A 263 -0.29 6.39 -9.91
CA LEU A 263 -1.53 6.51 -9.14
C LEU A 263 -2.68 5.70 -9.75
N ARG A 264 -2.46 5.04 -10.90
CA ARG A 264 -3.48 4.27 -11.58
C ARG A 264 -3.63 2.90 -10.95
N SER A 265 -4.88 2.48 -10.73
CA SER A 265 -5.21 1.07 -10.49
C SER A 265 -4.82 0.25 -11.72
N ALA A 266 -4.26 -0.94 -11.51
CA ALA A 266 -3.55 -1.66 -12.56
C ALA A 266 -3.87 -3.16 -12.56
N TYR A 267 -3.86 -3.73 -13.76
CA TYR A 267 -3.76 -5.17 -14.00
C TYR A 267 -2.29 -5.53 -14.15
N ILE A 268 -1.88 -6.62 -13.52
CA ILE A 268 -0.52 -7.13 -13.44
C ILE A 268 -0.56 -8.55 -13.98
N GLU A 269 -0.28 -8.66 -15.27
CA GLU A 269 -0.18 -9.91 -16.02
C GLU A 269 1.15 -10.58 -15.64
N ASN A 270 1.08 -11.82 -15.19
CA ASN A 270 2.23 -12.66 -14.97
C ASN A 270 2.63 -13.28 -16.32
N LEU A 271 3.92 -13.20 -16.65
CA LEU A 271 4.46 -13.68 -17.92
C LEU A 271 5.31 -14.94 -17.72
N GLY A 272 5.20 -15.55 -16.53
CA GLY A 272 6.07 -16.61 -16.04
C GLY A 272 7.50 -16.17 -15.71
N GLY A 273 8.18 -17.01 -14.92
CA GLY A 273 9.60 -16.85 -14.61
C GLY A 273 9.95 -15.57 -13.84
N GLY A 274 8.99 -15.01 -13.09
CA GLY A 274 9.14 -13.79 -12.29
C GLY A 274 9.10 -12.50 -13.12
N LYS A 275 8.60 -12.55 -14.36
CA LYS A 275 8.39 -11.39 -15.22
C LYS A 275 6.91 -11.01 -15.20
N PHE A 276 6.64 -9.71 -15.26
CA PHE A 276 5.29 -9.18 -15.21
C PHE A 276 5.10 -8.07 -16.23
N LYS A 277 3.86 -7.89 -16.69
CA LYS A 277 3.44 -6.74 -17.48
C LYS A 277 2.35 -5.99 -16.73
N ILE A 278 2.56 -4.70 -16.52
CA ILE A 278 1.61 -3.85 -15.81
C ILE A 278 0.83 -3.03 -16.83
N SER A 279 -0.47 -3.26 -16.88
CA SER A 279 -1.41 -2.57 -17.76
C SER A 279 -2.40 -1.77 -16.92
N GLN A 280 -2.90 -0.68 -17.47
CA GLN A 280 -3.84 0.18 -16.76
C GLN A 280 -5.26 -0.35 -16.93
N LEU A 281 -6.01 -0.33 -15.83
CA LEU A 281 -7.44 -0.60 -15.87
C LEU A 281 -8.21 0.58 -16.49
N PRO A 282 -9.46 0.36 -16.94
CA PRO A 282 -10.30 1.40 -17.55
C PRO A 282 -10.43 2.68 -16.70
N LEU A 283 -10.76 3.80 -17.35
CA LEU A 283 -10.82 5.12 -16.73
C LEU A 283 -11.73 5.17 -15.48
N GLU A 284 -12.82 4.40 -15.49
CA GLU A 284 -13.80 4.27 -14.42
C GLU A 284 -13.16 3.74 -13.12
N THR A 285 -12.08 2.97 -13.22
CA THR A 285 -11.31 2.49 -12.05
C THR A 285 -10.38 3.55 -11.46
N GLN A 286 -10.27 4.71 -12.12
CA GLN A 286 -9.36 5.80 -11.77
C GLN A 286 -10.10 7.02 -11.19
N THR A 287 -11.42 6.94 -11.04
CA THR A 287 -12.24 8.08 -10.58
C THR A 287 -12.23 8.29 -9.07
N ALA A 288 -11.77 7.30 -8.30
CA ALA A 288 -11.54 7.38 -6.86
C ALA A 288 -10.56 6.29 -6.41
N PRO A 289 -10.07 6.33 -5.15
CA PRO A 289 -9.25 5.27 -4.60
C PRO A 289 -9.99 3.93 -4.57
N VAL A 290 -9.29 2.84 -4.93
CA VAL A 290 -9.81 1.47 -4.87
C VAL A 290 -9.25 0.77 -3.63
N TYR A 291 -10.09 0.63 -2.60
CA TYR A 291 -9.74 0.01 -1.31
C TYR A 291 -10.18 -1.45 -1.18
N GLY A 292 -11.12 -1.90 -2.02
CA GLY A 292 -11.57 -3.29 -2.03
C GLY A 292 -11.71 -3.80 -3.46
N ALA A 293 -11.28 -5.03 -3.67
CA ALA A 293 -11.40 -5.74 -4.94
C ALA A 293 -11.80 -7.19 -4.68
N LEU A 294 -12.66 -7.74 -5.53
CA LEU A 294 -13.03 -9.15 -5.56
C LEU A 294 -12.97 -9.63 -7.01
N ALA A 295 -12.51 -10.86 -7.21
CA ALA A 295 -12.50 -11.52 -8.50
C ALA A 295 -13.46 -12.72 -8.46
N GLY A 296 -14.12 -12.99 -9.58
CA GLY A 296 -15.04 -14.11 -9.73
C GLY A 296 -15.82 -14.01 -11.03
N ASP A 297 -16.53 -15.05 -11.42
CA ASP A 297 -17.41 -15.02 -12.60
C ASP A 297 -18.80 -14.50 -12.17
N PHE A 298 -19.02 -13.19 -12.31
CA PHE A 298 -20.26 -12.54 -11.86
C PHE A 298 -21.36 -12.59 -12.91
N ASN A 299 -21.02 -12.79 -14.18
CA ASN A 299 -21.96 -12.82 -15.29
C ASN A 299 -22.29 -14.26 -15.78
N GLY A 300 -21.54 -15.27 -15.35
CA GLY A 300 -21.70 -16.68 -15.69
C GLY A 300 -21.09 -17.11 -17.03
N ASP A 301 -20.13 -16.35 -17.58
CA ASP A 301 -19.51 -16.63 -18.89
C ASP A 301 -18.22 -17.46 -18.81
N GLY A 302 -17.75 -17.74 -17.59
CA GLY A 302 -16.55 -18.51 -17.31
C GLY A 302 -15.25 -17.69 -17.26
N ASN A 303 -15.30 -16.38 -17.49
CA ASN A 303 -14.16 -15.48 -17.38
C ASN A 303 -14.14 -14.79 -16.00
N PRO A 304 -12.96 -14.55 -15.41
CA PRO A 304 -12.89 -13.79 -14.17
C PRO A 304 -13.22 -12.31 -14.37
N ASP A 305 -14.29 -11.86 -13.71
CA ASP A 305 -14.71 -10.48 -13.57
C ASP A 305 -14.12 -9.84 -12.31
N LEU A 306 -14.25 -8.50 -12.18
CA LEU A 306 -13.81 -7.74 -11.01
C LEU A 306 -14.95 -6.92 -10.42
N LEU A 307 -15.11 -6.99 -9.10
CA LEU A 307 -15.94 -6.08 -8.33
C LEU A 307 -15.06 -5.19 -7.45
N LEU A 308 -15.11 -3.88 -7.68
CA LEU A 308 -14.28 -2.88 -7.02
C LEU A 308 -15.11 -1.95 -6.13
N SER A 309 -14.52 -1.55 -5.01
CA SER A 309 -15.08 -0.57 -4.07
C SER A 309 -14.02 0.35 -3.49
N GLY A 310 -14.45 1.49 -2.97
CA GLY A 310 -13.54 2.50 -2.45
C GLY A 310 -14.23 3.84 -2.24
N ASN A 311 -13.42 4.90 -2.28
CA ASN A 311 -13.68 6.29 -1.85
C ASN A 311 -12.89 6.69 -0.60
N ASP A 312 -12.49 7.95 -0.54
CA ASP A 312 -11.89 8.57 0.63
C ASP A 312 -12.58 9.91 0.96
N PHE A 313 -13.08 10.01 2.19
CA PHE A 313 -13.78 11.18 2.73
C PHE A 313 -12.89 12.06 3.61
N GLY A 314 -11.65 11.65 3.86
CA GLY A 314 -10.69 12.28 4.77
C GLY A 314 -9.80 13.34 4.14
N GLY A 315 -10.01 13.68 2.86
CA GLY A 315 -9.21 14.68 2.15
C GLY A 315 -9.23 16.06 2.82
N GLU A 316 -8.09 16.76 2.73
CA GLU A 316 -7.99 18.15 3.15
C GLU A 316 -9.01 19.04 2.43
N VAL A 317 -9.46 20.10 3.08
CA VAL A 317 -10.53 20.98 2.53
C VAL A 317 -10.18 21.48 1.12
N GLY A 318 -8.90 21.73 0.84
CA GLY A 318 -8.42 22.16 -0.47
C GLY A 318 -8.33 21.07 -1.53
N MET A 319 -8.25 19.79 -1.14
CA MET A 319 -8.27 18.63 -2.05
C MET A 319 -9.69 18.22 -2.42
N GLY A 320 -10.63 18.46 -1.50
CA GLY A 320 -11.96 17.85 -1.58
C GLY A 320 -11.92 16.37 -1.22
N ARG A 321 -13.03 15.68 -1.44
CA ARG A 321 -13.16 14.24 -1.22
C ARG A 321 -12.86 13.50 -2.50
N TYR A 322 -12.37 12.27 -2.36
CA TYR A 322 -12.27 11.33 -3.46
C TYR A 322 -13.45 10.35 -3.39
N ASP A 323 -14.66 10.85 -3.60
CA ASP A 323 -15.92 10.12 -3.35
C ASP A 323 -16.75 9.83 -4.60
N ALA A 324 -16.11 9.77 -5.77
CA ALA A 324 -16.79 9.59 -7.05
C ALA A 324 -17.18 8.13 -7.37
N PHE A 325 -16.83 7.16 -6.52
CA PHE A 325 -17.11 5.74 -6.75
C PHE A 325 -18.46 5.32 -6.15
N ASN A 326 -19.27 4.61 -6.92
CA ASN A 326 -20.52 4.01 -6.44
C ASN A 326 -20.41 2.48 -6.31
N GLY A 327 -19.19 1.95 -6.37
CA GLY A 327 -18.93 0.55 -6.73
C GLY A 327 -18.79 0.40 -8.25
N LEU A 328 -18.00 -0.57 -8.69
CA LEU A 328 -17.76 -0.83 -10.10
C LEU A 328 -17.59 -2.32 -10.36
N LEU A 329 -18.44 -2.87 -11.22
CA LEU A 329 -18.27 -4.19 -11.81
C LEU A 329 -17.57 -4.04 -13.17
N LEU A 330 -16.56 -4.84 -13.42
CA LEU A 330 -15.89 -4.98 -14.70
C LEU A 330 -16.04 -6.42 -15.17
N THR A 331 -16.53 -6.63 -16.39
CA THR A 331 -16.51 -7.98 -16.97
C THR A 331 -15.18 -8.27 -17.63
N GLY A 332 -14.61 -9.43 -17.36
CA GLY A 332 -13.40 -9.94 -18.03
C GLY A 332 -13.72 -10.56 -19.39
N ASP A 333 -12.77 -10.54 -20.31
CA ASP A 333 -12.88 -11.25 -21.60
C ASP A 333 -12.09 -12.57 -21.65
N GLY A 334 -11.46 -12.95 -20.54
CA GLY A 334 -10.56 -14.12 -20.46
C GLY A 334 -9.24 -13.93 -21.21
N ALA A 335 -8.87 -12.69 -21.53
CA ALA A 335 -7.59 -12.33 -22.16
C ALA A 335 -6.93 -11.13 -21.45
N GLY A 336 -7.26 -10.91 -20.17
CA GLY A 336 -6.73 -9.81 -19.38
C GLY A 336 -7.31 -8.43 -19.72
N HIS A 337 -8.40 -8.33 -20.49
CA HIS A 337 -9.11 -7.07 -20.72
C HIS A 337 -10.39 -6.98 -19.90
N PHE A 338 -10.65 -5.77 -19.39
CA PHE A 338 -11.79 -5.49 -18.51
C PHE A 338 -12.70 -4.43 -19.10
N ILE A 339 -14.01 -4.71 -19.10
CA ILE A 339 -15.03 -3.80 -19.62
C ILE A 339 -15.92 -3.31 -18.47
N PRO A 340 -15.99 -1.99 -18.20
CA PRO A 340 -16.88 -1.43 -17.18
C PRO A 340 -18.34 -1.75 -17.47
N VAL A 341 -19.03 -2.30 -16.47
CA VAL A 341 -20.48 -2.47 -16.51
C VAL A 341 -21.13 -1.16 -16.07
N PRO A 342 -22.03 -0.58 -16.89
CA PRO A 342 -22.74 0.63 -16.49
C PRO A 342 -23.55 0.42 -15.21
N MET A 343 -23.57 1.43 -14.32
CA MET A 343 -24.30 1.36 -13.04
C MET A 343 -25.76 0.90 -13.13
N ALA A 344 -26.44 1.17 -14.25
CA ALA A 344 -27.84 0.73 -14.45
C ALA A 344 -27.99 -0.80 -14.64
N LYS A 345 -26.87 -1.52 -14.81
CA LYS A 345 -26.80 -2.96 -15.09
C LYS A 345 -25.95 -3.74 -14.08
N SER A 346 -25.22 -3.04 -13.21
CA SER A 346 -24.35 -3.60 -12.17
C SER A 346 -25.10 -4.00 -10.93
#